data_AF-A0A167TGW9-F1
#
_entry.id   AF-A0A167TGW9-F1
#
_cell.length_a   1.000
_cell.length_b   1.000
_cell.length_c   1.000
_cell.angle_alpha   90.00
_cell.angle_beta   90.00
_cell.angle_gamma   90.00
#
_symmetry.space_group_name_H-M   'P 1'
#
loop_
_entity.id
_entity.type
_entity.pdbx_description
1 polymer ?
#
loop_
_entity_poly.entity_id
_entity_poly.type
_entity_poly.pdbx_seq_one_letter_code
_entity_poly.pdbx_strand_id
1 'polypeptide(L)' 'YPARYGALTPLYAGTAAGSAQFNGKYFIPWAHEGVPRLDTQDDAIGKKLWSWLDE' A
#
# COMPACT_ATOMS: atom_id res chain seq x y z
N TYR A 1 -21.29 0.42 2.41
CA TYR A 1 -20.68 0.04 3.71
C TYR A 1 -20.46 1.30 4.53
N PRO A 2 -20.58 1.29 5.87
CA PRO A 2 -20.36 2.47 6.73
C PRO A 2 -18.96 3.10 6.60
N ALA A 3 -18.88 4.43 6.65
CA ALA A 3 -17.63 5.19 6.45
C ALA A 3 -16.50 4.80 7.42
N ARG A 4 -16.86 4.45 8.68
CA ARG A 4 -15.92 4.00 9.73
C ARG A 4 -15.03 2.83 9.31
N TYR A 5 -15.46 2.03 8.33
CA TYR A 5 -14.71 0.88 7.88
C TYR A 5 -13.60 1.19 6.86
N GLY A 6 -13.59 2.39 6.27
CA GLY A 6 -12.53 2.80 5.35
C GLY A 6 -11.16 2.93 6.05
N ALA A 7 -11.16 3.24 7.34
CA ALA A 7 -9.95 3.36 8.13
C ALA A 7 -9.36 2.01 8.58
N LEU A 8 -10.07 0.88 8.41
CA LEU A 8 -9.63 -0.42 8.91
C LEU A 8 -8.30 -0.86 8.29
N THR A 9 -8.18 -0.81 6.97
CA THR A 9 -6.96 -1.23 6.26
C THR A 9 -5.74 -0.41 6.67
N PRO A 10 -5.77 0.95 6.63
CA PRO A 10 -4.59 1.72 7.06
C PRO A 10 -4.27 1.57 8.55
N LEU A 11 -5.29 1.46 9.43
CA LEU A 11 -5.05 1.19 10.86
C LEU A 11 -4.37 -0.16 11.06
N TYR A 12 -4.87 -1.23 10.41
CA TYR A 12 -4.27 -2.55 10.51
C TYR A 12 -2.82 -2.56 9.99
N ALA A 13 -2.58 -2.00 8.81
CA ALA A 13 -1.25 -1.97 8.20
C ALA A 13 -0.23 -1.19 9.05
N GLY A 14 -0.67 -0.14 9.76
CA GLY A 14 0.20 0.68 10.61
C GLY A 14 0.39 0.16 12.03
N THR A 15 -0.63 -0.45 12.63
CA THR A 15 -0.66 -0.68 14.09
C THR A 15 -0.83 -2.14 14.51
N ALA A 16 -1.06 -3.09 13.59
CA ALA A 16 -1.19 -4.49 13.95
C ALA A 16 0.13 -5.08 14.47
N ALA A 17 0.04 -6.05 15.37
CA ALA A 17 1.19 -6.86 15.75
C ALA A 17 1.72 -7.59 14.50
N GLY A 18 3.00 -7.38 14.17
CA GLY A 18 3.62 -7.90 12.95
C GLY A 18 3.60 -6.94 11.75
N SER A 19 3.11 -5.70 11.91
CA SER A 19 3.10 -4.69 10.83
C SER A 19 4.48 -4.42 10.22
N ALA A 20 5.55 -4.64 10.97
CA ALA A 20 6.92 -4.58 10.46
C ALA A 20 7.16 -5.50 9.24
N GLN A 21 6.44 -6.62 9.14
CA GLN A 21 6.53 -7.56 8.01
C GLN A 21 5.71 -7.11 6.78
N PHE A 22 4.92 -6.05 6.91
CA PHE A 22 4.04 -5.55 5.86
C PHE A 22 4.73 -4.56 4.92
N ASN A 23 6.00 -4.21 5.17
CA ASN A 23 6.73 -3.31 4.30
C ASN A 23 6.78 -3.85 2.86
N GLY A 24 6.39 -3.02 1.90
CA GLY A 24 6.29 -3.39 0.48
C GLY A 24 5.08 -4.26 0.11
N LYS A 25 4.21 -4.61 1.06
CA LYS A 25 2.96 -5.35 0.80
C LYS A 25 1.85 -4.40 0.38
N TYR A 26 0.92 -4.93 -0.41
CA TYR A 26 -0.27 -4.20 -0.86
C TYR A 26 -1.51 -4.77 -0.18
N PHE A 27 -2.33 -3.90 0.41
CA PHE A 27 -3.56 -4.30 1.09
C PHE A 27 -4.78 -3.71 0.40
N ILE A 28 -5.83 -4.52 0.34
CA ILE A 28 -7.16 -4.16 -0.17
C ILE A 28 -8.11 -3.93 1.03
N PRO A 29 -9.37 -3.50 0.81
CA PRO A 29 -10.30 -3.26 1.90
C PRO A 29 -10.40 -4.44 2.87
N TRP A 30 -10.56 -4.12 4.16
CA TRP A 30 -10.70 -5.08 5.26
C TRP A 30 -9.42 -5.86 5.59
N ALA A 31 -8.26 -5.21 5.48
CA ALA A 31 -6.97 -5.76 5.92
C ALA A 31 -6.52 -7.05 5.20
N HIS A 32 -7.00 -7.30 3.99
CA HIS A 32 -6.55 -8.42 3.17
C HIS A 32 -5.32 -8.02 2.35
N GLU A 33 -4.30 -8.88 2.31
CA GLU A 33 -3.22 -8.76 1.33
C GLU A 33 -3.79 -9.00 -0.08
N GLY A 34 -3.45 -8.12 -1.01
CA GLY A 34 -3.88 -8.20 -2.40
C GLY A 34 -2.72 -8.01 -3.36
N VAL A 35 -3.02 -8.15 -4.65
CA VAL A 35 -2.06 -7.93 -5.73
C VAL A 35 -2.34 -6.54 -6.32
N PRO A 36 -1.36 -5.62 -6.35
CA PRO A 36 -1.53 -4.34 -7.00
C PRO A 36 -1.61 -4.53 -8.53
N ARG A 37 -1.93 -3.46 -9.24
CA ARG A 37 -1.92 -3.51 -10.70
C ARG A 37 -0.50 -3.79 -11.21
N LEU A 38 -0.39 -4.51 -12.33
CA LEU A 38 0.89 -4.97 -12.87
C LEU A 38 1.82 -3.80 -13.27
N ASP A 39 1.25 -2.69 -13.72
CA ASP A 39 1.98 -1.48 -14.09
C ASP A 39 2.70 -0.82 -12.90
N THR A 40 2.30 -1.10 -11.66
CA THR A 40 2.99 -0.58 -10.47
C THR A 40 4.27 -1.35 -10.13
N GLN A 41 4.57 -2.44 -10.83
CA GLN A 41 5.77 -3.27 -10.59
C GLN A 41 6.94 -2.88 -11.50
N ASP A 42 6.75 -1.86 -12.36
CA ASP A 42 7.82 -1.33 -13.21
C ASP A 42 8.71 -0.35 -12.42
N ASP A 43 9.88 -0.87 -11.99
CA ASP A 43 10.89 -0.10 -11.25
C ASP A 43 11.47 1.07 -12.06
N ALA A 44 11.56 0.97 -13.39
CA ALA A 44 12.09 2.04 -14.23
C ALA A 44 11.13 3.24 -14.26
N ILE A 45 9.82 2.97 -14.38
CA ILE A 45 8.79 4.00 -14.27
C ILE A 45 8.78 4.61 -12.86
N GLY A 46 8.90 3.77 -11.82
CA GLY A 46 8.96 4.23 -10.43
C GLY A 46 10.12 5.20 -10.17
N LYS A 47 11.33 4.87 -10.62
CA LYS A 47 12.50 5.75 -10.51
C LYS A 47 12.34 7.05 -11.29
N LYS A 48 11.79 6.98 -12.50
CA LYS A 48 11.52 8.17 -13.31
C LYS A 48 10.52 9.11 -12.62
N LEU A 49 9.47 8.56 -12.03
CA LEU A 49 8.49 9.34 -11.25
C LEU A 49 9.16 9.98 -10.03
N TRP A 50 10.00 9.24 -9.32
CA TRP A 50 10.73 9.75 -8.15
C TRP A 50 11.65 10.92 -8.52
N SER A 51 12.46 10.78 -9.58
CA SER A 51 13.31 11.87 -10.07
C SER A 51 12.51 13.11 -10.47
N TRP A 52 11.33 12.95 -11.08
CA TRP A 52 10.46 14.07 -11.44
C TRP A 52 9.85 14.78 -10.22
N LEU A 53 9.63 14.09 -9.09
CA LEU A 53 9.10 14.68 -7.85
C LEU A 53 10.16 15.42 -7.03
N ASP A 54 11.43 15.01 -7.14
CA ASP A 54 12.55 15.62 -6.44
C ASP A 54 13.10 16.89 -7.15
N GLU A 55 12.75 17.10 -8.42
CA GLU A 55 13.06 18.30 -9.22
C GLU A 55 12.14 19.49 -8.89
#